data_AF-A0A0B8WD44-F1
#
_entry.id   AF-A0A0B8WD44-F1
#
_cell.length_a   1.000
_cell.length_b   1.000
_cell.length_c   1.000
_cell.angle_alpha   90.00
_cell.angle_beta   90.00
_cell.angle_gamma   90.00
#
_symmetry.space_group_name_H-M   'P 1'
#
loop_
_entity.id
_entity.type
_entity.pdbx_description
1 polymer ?
#
loop_
_entity_poly.entity_id
_entity_poly.type
_entity_poly.pdbx_seq_one_letter_code
_entity_poly.pdbx_strand_id
1 'polypeptide(L)'
;MKYVYWACATAVIALGIYFAMNFSIQPQSIPKIKFSQVTTPEELGKGVYERLRLEIKEAPIVLFGVTPNHIEDMELLRGFFEANQEQGSKYDVIVVEPMLPYVELFNSSMRVDIKNEMDRFVDGVNKAREQGLRVAAIVPNIYSSQLLKKNPANRLKEEYKLDVVSFSVTKFPVTRQQEEAFQPKCAVEEGKDLAGTGALGCMIQNIARKTYRKKFEDNKYSGMMEQTGAKDYIILFNRNAGSR
;
A
#
# COMPACT_ATOMS: atom_id res chain seq x y z
N MET A 1 25.87 -28.92 -39.70
CA MET A 1 25.38 -27.52 -39.62
C MET A 1 24.02 -27.38 -38.93
N LYS A 2 22.99 -28.18 -39.25
CA LYS A 2 21.66 -28.09 -38.58
C LYS A 2 21.71 -28.20 -37.05
N TYR A 3 22.53 -29.10 -36.50
CA TYR A 3 22.63 -29.30 -35.04
C TYR A 3 23.25 -28.12 -34.29
N VAL A 4 24.18 -27.39 -34.91
CA VAL A 4 24.83 -26.21 -34.31
C VAL A 4 23.84 -25.05 -34.22
N TYR A 5 22.99 -24.88 -35.23
CA TYR A 5 21.93 -23.86 -35.22
C TYR A 5 20.92 -24.09 -34.08
N TRP A 6 20.49 -25.34 -33.89
CA TRP A 6 19.58 -25.70 -32.80
C TRP A 6 20.20 -25.50 -31.42
N ALA A 7 21.49 -25.85 -31.25
CA ALA A 7 22.21 -25.63 -30.00
C ALA A 7 22.36 -24.14 -29.66
N CYS A 8 22.69 -23.29 -30.65
CA CYS A 8 22.73 -21.83 -30.45
C CYS A 8 21.35 -21.26 -30.12
N ALA A 9 20.29 -21.72 -30.79
CA ALA A 9 18.93 -21.27 -30.51
C ALA A 9 18.48 -21.63 -29.08
N THR A 10 18.80 -22.84 -28.60
CA THR A 10 18.49 -23.23 -27.22
C THR A 10 19.28 -22.40 -26.21
N ALA A 11 20.56 -22.13 -26.48
CA ALA A 11 21.40 -21.29 -25.62
C ALA A 11 20.83 -19.87 -25.50
N VAL A 12 20.39 -19.25 -26.60
CA VAL A 12 19.79 -17.89 -26.58
C VAL A 12 18.47 -17.87 -25.82
N ILE A 13 17.60 -18.87 -26.01
CA ILE A 13 16.32 -18.96 -25.27
C ILE A 13 16.59 -19.16 -23.77
N ALA A 14 17.50 -20.06 -23.41
CA ALA A 14 17.87 -20.30 -22.02
C ALA A 14 18.48 -19.05 -21.37
N LEU A 15 19.32 -18.30 -22.10
CA LEU A 15 19.88 -17.03 -21.63
C LEU A 15 18.78 -15.98 -21.43
N GLY A 16 17.81 -15.91 -22.34
CA GLY A 16 16.66 -15.00 -22.25
C GLY A 16 15.77 -15.31 -21.03
N ILE A 17 15.47 -16.59 -20.79
CA ILE A 17 14.73 -17.04 -19.60
C ILE A 17 15.54 -16.74 -18.32
N TYR A 18 16.85 -17.05 -18.33
CA TYR A 18 17.73 -16.76 -17.20
C TYR A 18 17.79 -15.27 -16.87
N PHE A 19 17.90 -14.41 -17.89
CA PHE A 19 17.84 -12.95 -17.71
C PHE A 19 16.47 -12.51 -17.19
N ALA A 20 15.36 -13.01 -17.73
CA ALA A 20 14.02 -12.67 -17.28
C ALA A 20 13.74 -13.12 -15.82
N MET A 21 14.36 -14.23 -15.38
CA MET A 21 14.22 -14.74 -14.01
C MET A 21 15.13 -14.02 -13.01
N ASN A 22 16.35 -13.61 -13.41
CA ASN A 22 17.34 -13.02 -12.50
C ASN A 22 17.37 -11.49 -12.51
N PHE A 23 17.06 -10.84 -13.63
CA PHE A 23 16.83 -9.40 -13.64
C PHE A 23 15.38 -9.15 -13.26
N SER A 24 15.17 -8.91 -11.97
CA SER A 24 13.91 -8.45 -11.41
C SER A 24 13.49 -7.14 -12.09
N ILE A 25 12.75 -7.24 -13.21
CA ILE A 25 11.97 -6.14 -13.75
C ILE A 25 11.10 -5.68 -12.60
N GLN A 26 11.31 -4.45 -12.11
CA GLN A 26 10.49 -3.92 -11.02
C GLN A 26 9.01 -4.10 -11.40
N PRO A 27 8.18 -4.66 -10.50
CA PRO A 27 6.79 -4.94 -10.83
C PRO A 27 6.12 -3.65 -11.31
N GLN A 28 5.48 -3.69 -12.48
CA GLN A 28 4.80 -2.51 -12.99
C GLN A 28 3.52 -2.29 -12.20
N SER A 29 3.33 -1.06 -11.74
CA SER A 29 2.11 -0.66 -11.06
C SER A 29 0.99 -0.36 -12.07
N ILE A 30 -0.26 -0.61 -11.68
CA ILE A 30 -1.44 -0.32 -12.50
C ILE A 30 -2.20 0.87 -11.89
N PRO A 31 -2.40 1.98 -12.62
CA PRO A 31 -3.08 3.15 -12.07
C PRO A 31 -4.56 2.85 -11.83
N LYS A 32 -5.02 3.04 -10.58
CA LYS A 32 -6.43 2.88 -10.19
C LYS A 32 -7.13 4.23 -10.04
N ILE A 33 -6.45 5.21 -9.43
CA ILE A 33 -6.89 6.61 -9.35
C ILE A 33 -5.76 7.45 -9.93
N LYS A 34 -6.08 8.20 -10.99
CA LYS A 34 -5.13 9.16 -11.59
C LYS A 34 -4.90 10.32 -10.63
N PHE A 35 -3.80 11.04 -10.82
CA PHE A 35 -3.52 12.27 -10.08
C PHE A 35 -4.73 13.20 -10.06
N SER A 36 -5.20 13.51 -8.85
CA SER A 36 -6.31 14.39 -8.56
C SER A 36 -5.98 15.29 -7.37
N GLN A 37 -6.67 16.42 -7.29
CA GLN A 37 -6.52 17.36 -6.19
C GLN A 37 -7.89 17.58 -5.53
N VAL A 38 -7.91 17.47 -4.20
CA VAL A 38 -9.13 17.55 -3.39
C VAL A 38 -8.98 18.63 -2.33
N THR A 39 -10.11 19.08 -1.77
CA THR A 39 -10.12 20.15 -0.77
C THR A 39 -9.83 19.59 0.62
N THR A 40 -10.31 18.37 0.91
CA THR A 40 -10.09 17.71 2.19
C THR A 40 -9.60 16.26 2.01
N PRO A 41 -8.86 15.67 2.96
CA PRO A 41 -8.39 14.29 2.86
C PRO A 41 -9.54 13.28 2.72
N GLU A 42 -10.68 13.52 3.38
CA GLU A 42 -11.86 12.66 3.36
C GLU A 42 -12.43 12.51 1.95
N GLU A 43 -12.42 13.58 1.14
CA GLU A 43 -12.90 13.53 -0.25
C GLU A 43 -12.11 12.50 -1.06
N LEU A 44 -10.79 12.44 -0.87
CA LEU A 44 -9.96 11.42 -1.51
C LEU A 44 -10.29 10.03 -0.96
N GLY A 45 -10.48 9.91 0.35
CA GLY A 45 -10.89 8.65 1.00
C GLY A 45 -12.19 8.08 0.44
N LYS A 46 -13.20 8.93 0.25
CA LYS A 46 -14.48 8.59 -0.38
C LYS A 46 -14.26 8.12 -1.82
N GLY A 47 -13.47 8.85 -2.59
CA GLY A 47 -13.11 8.47 -3.96
C GLY A 47 -12.35 7.14 -4.05
N VAL A 48 -11.50 6.83 -3.07
CA VAL A 48 -10.81 5.53 -2.96
C VAL A 48 -11.82 4.39 -2.79
N TYR A 49 -12.76 4.54 -1.86
CA TYR A 49 -13.81 3.55 -1.65
C TYR A 49 -14.68 3.37 -2.91
N GLU A 50 -15.17 4.47 -3.50
CA GLU A 50 -16.02 4.42 -4.69
C GLU A 50 -15.33 3.71 -5.85
N ARG A 51 -14.04 3.99 -6.07
CA ARG A 51 -13.25 3.39 -7.15
C ARG A 51 -13.05 1.90 -6.97
N LEU A 52 -12.96 1.42 -5.73
CA LEU A 52 -12.65 0.04 -5.36
C LEU A 52 -13.84 -0.67 -4.71
N ARG A 53 -15.07 -0.17 -4.88
CA ARG A 53 -16.23 -0.68 -4.15
C ARG A 53 -16.42 -2.19 -4.29
N LEU A 54 -16.17 -2.73 -5.48
CA LEU A 54 -16.26 -4.17 -5.74
C LEU A 54 -15.13 -4.94 -5.05
N GLU A 55 -13.88 -4.50 -5.24
CA GLU A 55 -12.72 -5.12 -4.61
C GLU A 55 -12.82 -5.09 -3.07
N ILE A 56 -13.32 -3.99 -2.51
CA ILE A 56 -13.58 -3.84 -1.08
C ILE A 56 -14.70 -4.76 -0.65
N LYS A 57 -15.82 -4.85 -1.37
CA LYS A 57 -16.92 -5.76 -1.03
C LYS A 57 -16.47 -7.23 -0.97
N GLU A 58 -15.49 -7.62 -1.78
CA GLU A 58 -14.91 -8.97 -1.79
C GLU A 58 -13.75 -9.15 -0.78
N ALA A 59 -13.34 -8.10 -0.06
CA ALA A 59 -12.23 -8.13 0.88
C ALA A 59 -12.69 -8.35 2.33
N PRO A 60 -12.68 -9.60 2.85
CA PRO A 60 -13.07 -9.85 4.24
C PRO A 60 -12.10 -9.21 5.24
N ILE A 61 -10.85 -9.00 4.83
CA ILE A 61 -9.78 -8.41 5.64
C ILE A 61 -9.12 -7.29 4.85
N VAL A 62 -9.01 -6.11 5.46
CA VAL A 62 -8.20 -5.01 4.92
C VAL A 62 -7.16 -4.54 5.92
N LEU A 63 -5.94 -4.31 5.43
CA LEU A 63 -4.90 -3.57 6.14
C LEU A 63 -4.79 -2.16 5.56
N PHE A 64 -5.09 -1.15 6.39
CA PHE A 64 -4.87 0.25 6.09
C PHE A 64 -3.59 0.75 6.77
N GLY A 65 -2.62 1.09 5.94
CA GLY A 65 -1.35 1.64 6.33
C GLY A 65 -1.38 3.16 6.33
N VAL A 66 -1.03 3.77 7.45
CA VAL A 66 -0.95 5.22 7.61
C VAL A 66 0.44 5.64 8.09
N THR A 67 0.86 6.84 7.75
CA THR A 67 2.12 7.39 8.27
C THR A 67 1.93 7.79 9.74
N PRO A 68 2.74 7.30 10.70
CA PRO A 68 2.62 7.71 12.09
C PRO A 68 2.74 9.23 12.26
N ASN A 69 1.92 9.80 13.14
CA ASN A 69 1.82 11.25 13.39
C ASN A 69 1.36 12.09 12.18
N HIS A 70 0.73 11.48 11.17
CA HIS A 70 0.14 12.20 10.05
C HIS A 70 -1.38 12.12 10.11
N ILE A 71 -2.02 13.17 10.63
CA ILE A 71 -3.48 13.19 10.84
C ILE A 71 -4.23 13.10 9.51
N GLU A 72 -3.67 13.66 8.43
CA GLU A 72 -4.35 13.70 7.15
C GLU A 72 -4.48 12.29 6.51
N ASP A 73 -3.59 11.35 6.85
CA ASP A 73 -3.73 9.94 6.43
C ASP A 73 -4.92 9.27 7.17
N MET A 74 -5.14 9.65 8.44
CA MET A 74 -6.27 9.17 9.25
C MET A 74 -7.59 9.81 8.80
N GLU A 75 -7.59 11.08 8.42
CA GLU A 75 -8.75 11.78 7.85
C GLU A 75 -9.14 11.19 6.49
N LEU A 76 -8.18 10.85 5.64
CA LEU A 76 -8.43 10.10 4.41
C LEU A 76 -9.12 8.77 4.72
N LEU A 77 -8.60 8.03 5.69
CA LEU A 77 -9.19 6.76 6.09
C LEU A 77 -10.60 6.92 6.71
N ARG A 78 -10.84 8.00 7.46
CA ARG A 78 -12.18 8.36 7.95
C ARG A 78 -13.15 8.54 6.78
N GLY A 79 -12.77 9.31 5.77
CA GLY A 79 -13.59 9.48 4.56
C GLY A 79 -13.89 8.17 3.85
N PHE A 80 -12.92 7.25 3.80
CA PHE A 80 -13.13 5.90 3.27
C PHE A 80 -14.19 5.13 4.08
N PHE A 81 -14.08 5.10 5.41
CA PHE A 81 -15.05 4.38 6.25
C PHE A 81 -16.43 5.04 6.22
N GLU A 82 -16.53 6.37 6.18
CA GLU A 82 -17.79 7.08 6.02
C GLU A 82 -18.52 6.75 4.71
N ALA A 83 -17.77 6.50 3.62
CA ALA A 83 -18.35 6.04 2.36
C ALA A 83 -18.76 4.55 2.42
N ASN A 84 -18.03 3.75 3.18
CA ASN A 84 -18.28 2.32 3.34
C ASN A 84 -19.35 2.01 4.42
N GLN A 85 -20.59 2.42 4.16
CA GLN A 85 -21.74 2.14 5.04
C GLN A 85 -22.75 1.17 4.44
N GLU A 86 -22.49 0.63 3.24
CA GLU A 86 -23.36 -0.37 2.62
C GLU A 86 -23.38 -1.66 3.44
N GLN A 87 -24.58 -2.20 3.66
CA GLN A 87 -24.76 -3.45 4.39
C GLN A 87 -24.00 -4.58 3.71
N GLY A 88 -23.19 -5.32 4.49
CA GLY A 88 -22.33 -6.39 3.98
C GLY A 88 -20.99 -5.94 3.40
N SER A 89 -20.76 -4.62 3.25
CA SER A 89 -19.46 -4.05 2.83
C SER A 89 -18.69 -3.41 4.00
N LYS A 90 -19.40 -2.96 5.03
CA LYS A 90 -18.81 -2.35 6.24
C LYS A 90 -17.88 -3.32 6.98
N TYR A 91 -16.83 -2.79 7.60
CA TYR A 91 -15.96 -3.53 8.51
C TYR A 91 -16.52 -3.48 9.93
N ASP A 92 -16.77 -4.66 10.50
CA ASP A 92 -17.38 -4.81 11.82
C ASP A 92 -16.36 -4.70 12.95
N VAL A 93 -15.14 -5.17 12.68
CA VAL A 93 -14.04 -5.16 13.63
C VAL A 93 -12.95 -4.24 13.13
N ILE A 94 -12.63 -3.20 13.91
CA ILE A 94 -11.51 -2.30 13.63
C ILE A 94 -10.41 -2.59 14.65
N VAL A 95 -9.30 -3.13 14.18
CA VAL A 95 -8.07 -3.35 14.95
C VAL A 95 -7.11 -2.21 14.68
N VAL A 96 -6.44 -1.69 15.69
CA VAL A 96 -5.48 -0.60 15.51
C VAL A 96 -4.14 -0.92 16.17
N GLU A 97 -3.06 -0.62 15.46
CA GLU A 97 -1.70 -0.73 15.98
C GLU A 97 -1.50 0.26 17.14
N PRO A 98 -1.03 -0.17 18.33
CA PRO A 98 -0.94 0.66 19.53
C PRO A 98 -0.11 1.94 19.38
N MET A 99 0.87 1.94 18.47
CA MET A 99 1.79 3.08 18.27
C MET A 99 1.18 4.23 17.45
N LEU A 100 0.02 4.03 16.83
CA LEU A 100 -0.61 5.07 16.01
C LEU A 100 -1.34 6.10 16.89
N PRO A 101 -1.14 7.40 16.66
CA PRO A 101 -1.95 8.46 17.27
C PRO A 101 -3.28 8.64 16.53
N TYR A 102 -4.19 9.45 17.08
CA TYR A 102 -5.47 9.84 16.45
C TYR A 102 -6.47 8.70 16.20
N VAL A 103 -6.33 7.60 16.94
CA VAL A 103 -7.14 6.38 16.78
C VAL A 103 -8.57 6.57 17.29
N GLU A 104 -8.81 7.59 18.11
CA GLU A 104 -10.13 8.03 18.57
C GLU A 104 -11.07 8.46 17.43
N LEU A 105 -10.54 8.71 16.23
CA LEU A 105 -11.33 8.93 15.02
C LEU A 105 -12.11 7.67 14.58
N PHE A 106 -11.74 6.51 15.11
CA PHE A 106 -12.38 5.24 14.82
C PHE A 106 -12.95 4.63 16.10
N ASN A 107 -14.15 4.05 16.02
CA ASN A 107 -14.74 3.27 17.12
C ASN A 107 -14.02 1.91 17.25
N SER A 108 -12.71 1.92 17.49
CA SER A 108 -11.92 0.71 17.73
C SER A 108 -11.93 0.33 19.20
N SER A 109 -12.29 -0.93 19.46
CA SER A 109 -12.20 -1.54 20.77
C SER A 109 -10.94 -2.40 20.94
N MET A 110 -10.13 -2.56 19.90
CA MET A 110 -9.08 -3.58 19.86
C MET A 110 -7.75 -3.01 19.40
N ARG A 111 -6.75 -3.10 20.29
CA ARG A 111 -5.37 -2.75 19.99
C ARG A 111 -4.52 -4.01 19.98
N VAL A 112 -3.78 -4.22 18.90
CA VAL A 112 -2.91 -5.39 18.73
C VAL A 112 -1.62 -4.93 18.07
N ASP A 113 -0.48 -5.29 18.67
CA ASP A 113 0.81 -5.08 18.01
C ASP A 113 0.99 -6.14 16.93
N ILE A 114 0.65 -5.83 15.68
CA ILE A 114 0.58 -6.86 14.62
C ILE A 114 1.98 -7.40 14.31
N LYS A 115 3.03 -6.62 14.54
CA LYS A 115 4.40 -7.07 14.32
C LYS A 115 4.81 -8.15 15.32
N ASN A 116 4.49 -7.95 16.60
CA ASN A 116 4.94 -8.83 17.69
C ASN A 116 3.89 -9.90 18.07
N GLU A 117 2.61 -9.64 17.83
CA GLU A 117 1.48 -10.49 18.21
C GLU A 117 0.74 -11.04 16.98
N MET A 118 1.48 -11.36 15.92
CA MET A 118 0.91 -11.81 14.64
C MET A 118 -0.02 -13.03 14.79
N ASP A 119 0.39 -14.05 15.56
CA ASP A 119 -0.43 -15.25 15.76
C ASP A 119 -1.76 -14.91 16.45
N ARG A 120 -1.73 -14.04 17.46
CA ARG A 120 -2.94 -13.55 18.14
C ARG A 120 -3.85 -12.76 17.19
N PHE A 121 -3.26 -11.92 16.33
CA PHE A 121 -4.01 -11.19 15.31
C PHE A 121 -4.70 -12.15 14.34
N VAL A 122 -3.97 -13.15 13.83
CA VAL A 122 -4.50 -14.17 12.90
C VAL A 122 -5.61 -14.98 13.54
N ASP A 123 -5.44 -15.43 14.79
CA ASP A 123 -6.48 -16.14 15.54
C ASP A 123 -7.74 -15.29 15.72
N GLY A 124 -7.57 -14.00 16.03
CA GLY A 124 -8.68 -13.05 16.14
C GLY A 124 -9.42 -12.87 14.81
N VAL A 125 -8.67 -12.73 13.71
CA VAL A 125 -9.23 -12.60 12.36
C VAL A 125 -9.98 -13.86 11.94
N ASN A 126 -9.44 -15.05 12.19
CA ASN A 126 -10.10 -16.30 11.84
C ASN A 126 -11.42 -16.48 12.61
N LYS A 127 -11.43 -16.19 13.92
CA LYS A 127 -12.66 -16.19 14.74
C LYS A 127 -13.69 -15.18 14.23
N ALA A 128 -13.27 -13.98 13.85
CA ALA A 128 -14.17 -12.98 13.27
C ALA A 128 -14.78 -13.49 11.94
N ARG A 129 -13.97 -14.12 11.07
CA ARG A 129 -14.44 -14.70 9.81
C ARG A 129 -15.40 -15.86 9.99
N GLU A 130 -15.18 -16.73 10.98
CA GLU A 130 -16.12 -17.80 11.33
C GLU A 130 -17.49 -17.25 11.75
N GLN A 131 -17.53 -16.04 12.31
CA GLN A 131 -18.76 -15.32 12.66
C GLN A 131 -19.35 -14.50 11.49
N GLY A 132 -18.73 -14.54 10.31
CA GLY A 132 -19.13 -13.74 9.15
C GLY A 132 -18.78 -12.26 9.26
N LEU A 133 -17.94 -11.87 10.22
CA LEU A 133 -17.51 -10.50 10.44
C LEU A 133 -16.33 -10.13 9.54
N ARG A 134 -16.29 -8.86 9.14
CA ARG A 134 -15.23 -8.29 8.32
C ARG A 134 -14.27 -7.46 9.18
N VAL A 135 -12.98 -7.57 8.90
CA VAL A 135 -11.93 -6.97 9.74
C VAL A 135 -11.16 -5.89 8.97
N ALA A 136 -11.06 -4.70 9.55
CA ALA A 136 -10.11 -3.68 9.12
C ALA A 136 -9.02 -3.52 10.18
N ALA A 137 -7.75 -3.54 9.76
CA ALA A 137 -6.60 -3.29 10.61
C ALA A 137 -5.92 -1.99 10.19
N ILE A 138 -5.75 -1.05 11.11
CA ILE A 138 -5.05 0.22 10.88
C ILE A 138 -3.65 0.09 11.46
N VAL A 139 -2.64 0.19 10.60
CA VAL A 139 -1.23 -0.09 10.90
C VAL A 139 -0.33 1.00 10.32
N PRO A 140 0.95 1.08 10.73
CA PRO A 140 1.95 1.88 10.02
C PRO A 140 1.97 1.53 8.52
N ASN A 141 2.17 2.52 7.66
CA ASN A 141 2.18 2.33 6.20
C ASN A 141 3.21 1.29 5.73
N ILE A 142 4.38 1.26 6.36
CA ILE A 142 5.38 0.23 6.10
C ILE A 142 4.85 -1.17 6.42
N TYR A 143 3.91 -1.33 7.36
CA TYR A 143 3.34 -2.63 7.77
C TYR A 143 2.27 -3.16 6.82
N SER A 144 1.58 -2.27 6.11
CA SER A 144 0.50 -2.68 5.20
C SER A 144 0.99 -3.11 3.81
N SER A 145 2.20 -2.70 3.39
CA SER A 145 2.69 -3.00 2.03
C SER A 145 3.12 -4.45 1.85
N GLN A 146 2.57 -5.12 0.84
CA GLN A 146 2.97 -6.50 0.49
C GLN A 146 4.29 -6.57 -0.30
N LEU A 147 4.84 -5.43 -0.73
CA LEU A 147 6.14 -5.33 -1.41
C LEU A 147 7.33 -5.67 -0.50
N LEU A 148 7.17 -5.50 0.81
CA LEU A 148 8.21 -5.73 1.79
C LEU A 148 8.18 -7.19 2.24
N LYS A 149 9.25 -7.94 1.96
CA LYS A 149 9.36 -9.34 2.40
C LYS A 149 9.39 -9.42 3.93
N LYS A 150 8.74 -10.43 4.51
CA LYS A 150 8.65 -10.66 5.98
C LYS A 150 7.94 -9.56 6.77
N ASN A 151 7.42 -8.54 6.11
CA ASN A 151 6.56 -7.53 6.71
C ASN A 151 5.19 -8.14 7.08
N PRO A 152 4.52 -7.70 8.16
CA PRO A 152 3.13 -8.03 8.48
C PRO A 152 2.20 -8.37 7.31
N ALA A 153 1.94 -7.45 6.37
CA ALA A 153 1.05 -7.73 5.25
C ALA A 153 1.53 -8.88 4.35
N ASN A 154 2.83 -8.97 4.09
CA ASN A 154 3.41 -10.06 3.32
C ASN A 154 3.31 -11.41 4.06
N ARG A 155 3.53 -11.42 5.38
CA ARG A 155 3.39 -12.63 6.22
C ARG A 155 1.96 -13.12 6.27
N LEU A 156 0.98 -12.22 6.45
CA LEU A 156 -0.45 -12.58 6.45
C LEU A 156 -0.85 -13.32 5.15
N LYS A 157 -0.35 -12.85 4.01
CA LYS A 157 -0.58 -13.47 2.71
C LYS A 157 0.21 -14.77 2.51
N GLU A 158 1.52 -14.73 2.72
CA GLU A 158 2.42 -15.82 2.30
C GLU A 158 2.54 -16.93 3.34
N GLU A 159 2.57 -16.60 4.64
CA GLU A 159 2.71 -17.56 5.74
C GLU A 159 1.33 -18.06 6.21
N TYR A 160 0.41 -17.14 6.51
CA TYR A 160 -0.90 -17.47 7.08
C TYR A 160 -2.01 -17.69 6.04
N LYS A 161 -1.71 -17.49 4.75
CA LYS A 161 -2.64 -17.71 3.62
C LYS A 161 -3.96 -16.95 3.77
N LEU A 162 -3.93 -15.79 4.40
CA LEU A 162 -5.10 -14.93 4.55
C LEU A 162 -5.31 -14.09 3.30
N ASP A 163 -6.58 -13.97 2.92
CA ASP A 163 -6.99 -13.12 1.80
C ASP A 163 -7.11 -11.66 2.25
N VAL A 164 -5.97 -10.96 2.21
CA VAL A 164 -5.83 -9.59 2.69
C VAL A 164 -5.73 -8.62 1.52
N VAL A 165 -6.56 -7.58 1.56
CA VAL A 165 -6.35 -6.38 0.74
C VAL A 165 -5.55 -5.35 1.55
N SER A 166 -4.50 -4.82 0.94
CA SER A 166 -3.55 -3.91 1.57
C SER A 166 -3.61 -2.53 0.92
N PHE A 167 -3.71 -1.49 1.74
CA PHE A 167 -3.55 -0.09 1.34
C PHE A 167 -2.39 0.51 2.10
N SER A 168 -1.40 1.07 1.41
CA SER A 168 -0.31 1.84 2.02
C SER A 168 -0.45 3.30 1.65
N VAL A 169 -0.94 4.13 2.58
CA VAL A 169 -0.97 5.59 2.45
C VAL A 169 0.41 6.14 2.79
N THR A 170 0.98 6.90 1.87
CA THR A 170 2.31 7.47 2.06
C THR A 170 2.46 8.78 1.32
N LYS A 171 3.34 9.63 1.84
CA LYS A 171 3.76 10.83 1.15
C LYS A 171 4.53 10.48 -0.12
N PHE A 172 4.76 11.48 -0.95
CA PHE A 172 5.57 11.29 -2.14
C PHE A 172 6.42 12.51 -2.48
N PRO A 173 7.61 12.34 -3.07
CA PRO A 173 8.39 13.47 -3.55
C PRO A 173 7.69 14.09 -4.76
N VAL A 174 7.51 15.41 -4.78
CA VAL A 174 6.93 16.13 -5.93
C VAL A 174 8.00 16.63 -6.92
N THR A 175 9.28 16.60 -6.51
CA THR A 175 10.42 16.96 -7.37
C THR A 175 11.57 15.95 -7.23
N ARG A 176 12.46 15.93 -8.23
CA ARG A 176 13.66 15.08 -8.21
C ARG A 176 14.57 15.36 -7.01
N GLN A 177 14.70 16.62 -6.60
CA GLN A 177 15.49 17.02 -5.43
C GLN A 177 14.90 16.44 -4.14
N GLN A 178 13.57 16.37 -4.04
CA GLN A 178 12.92 15.76 -2.88
C GLN A 178 13.15 14.25 -2.82
N GLU A 179 13.38 13.55 -3.94
CA GLU A 179 13.65 12.10 -3.92
C GLU A 179 14.89 11.75 -3.08
N GLU A 180 15.91 12.60 -3.10
CA GLU A 180 17.19 12.36 -2.42
C GLU A 180 17.03 12.33 -0.89
N ALA A 181 16.12 13.15 -0.37
CA ALA A 181 15.80 13.25 1.05
C ALA A 181 14.58 12.40 1.45
N PHE A 182 13.87 11.79 0.48
CA PHE A 182 12.63 11.07 0.73
C PHE A 182 12.87 9.74 1.46
N GLN A 183 11.98 9.40 2.39
CA GLN A 183 11.96 8.14 3.11
C GLN A 183 10.60 7.44 2.89
N PRO A 184 10.59 6.13 2.64
CA PRO A 184 11.74 5.21 2.57
C PRO A 184 12.61 5.44 1.32
N LYS A 185 13.94 5.27 1.47
CA LYS A 185 14.89 5.41 0.36
C LYS A 185 14.68 4.32 -0.70
N CYS A 186 14.75 4.69 -1.98
CA CYS A 186 14.90 3.71 -3.06
C CYS A 186 16.34 3.19 -3.09
N ALA A 187 16.61 2.14 -2.32
CA ALA A 187 17.88 1.42 -2.33
C ALA A 187 17.57 -0.07 -2.28
N VAL A 188 17.78 -0.79 -3.39
CA VAL A 188 17.52 -2.24 -3.49
C VAL A 188 18.80 -3.07 -3.56
N GLU A 189 19.96 -2.42 -3.52
CA GLU A 189 21.25 -3.08 -3.52
C GLU A 189 21.56 -3.68 -2.14
N GLU A 190 22.20 -4.85 -2.15
CA GLU A 190 22.61 -5.55 -0.94
C GLU A 190 23.57 -4.67 -0.10
N GLY A 191 23.32 -4.58 1.21
CA GLY A 191 24.06 -3.71 2.12
C GLY A 191 23.64 -2.24 2.12
N LYS A 192 22.79 -1.78 1.18
CA LYS A 192 22.24 -0.40 1.17
C LYS A 192 20.82 -0.31 1.75
N ASP A 193 20.04 -1.38 1.70
CA ASP A 193 18.70 -1.45 2.29
C ASP A 193 18.71 -1.96 3.74
N LEU A 194 19.31 -1.19 4.65
CA LEU A 194 19.40 -1.60 6.07
C LEU A 194 18.03 -1.71 6.75
N ALA A 195 17.04 -0.95 6.28
CA ALA A 195 15.69 -0.94 6.82
C ALA A 195 14.76 -1.98 6.18
N GLY A 196 15.17 -2.63 5.07
CA GLY A 196 14.33 -3.54 4.31
C GLY A 196 13.13 -2.86 3.64
N THR A 197 13.22 -1.55 3.36
CA THR A 197 12.12 -0.73 2.81
C THR A 197 12.38 -0.27 1.37
N GLY A 198 13.50 -0.68 0.79
CA GLY A 198 13.99 -0.25 -0.51
C GLY A 198 13.00 -0.48 -1.65
N ALA A 199 12.35 -1.63 -1.66
CA ALA A 199 11.34 -1.98 -2.66
C ALA A 199 10.14 -1.01 -2.63
N LEU A 200 9.66 -0.67 -1.43
CA LEU A 200 8.59 0.31 -1.25
C LEU A 200 9.04 1.71 -1.67
N GLY A 201 10.24 2.14 -1.26
CA GLY A 201 10.81 3.42 -1.64
C GLY A 201 10.95 3.59 -3.16
N CYS A 202 11.44 2.56 -3.86
CA CYS A 202 11.53 2.59 -5.32
C CYS A 202 10.15 2.63 -5.99
N MET A 203 9.17 1.89 -5.47
CA MET A 203 7.81 1.95 -6.01
C MET A 203 7.20 3.34 -5.85
N ILE A 204 7.32 3.93 -4.66
CA ILE A 204 6.82 5.30 -4.39
C ILE A 204 7.47 6.29 -5.35
N GLN A 205 8.80 6.27 -5.50
CA GLN A 205 9.50 7.19 -6.41
C GLN A 205 9.05 7.01 -7.86
N ASN A 206 8.94 5.76 -8.34
CA ASN A 206 8.50 5.49 -9.71
C ASN A 206 7.09 6.00 -9.99
N ILE A 207 6.17 5.85 -9.04
CA ILE A 207 4.81 6.39 -9.17
C ILE A 207 4.86 7.93 -9.09
N ALA A 208 5.59 8.48 -8.12
CA ALA A 208 5.69 9.92 -7.87
C ALA A 208 6.20 10.70 -9.09
N ARG A 209 7.19 10.14 -9.82
CA ARG A 209 7.74 10.73 -11.05
C ARG A 209 6.68 11.01 -12.12
N LYS A 210 5.55 10.30 -12.13
CA LYS A 210 4.41 10.55 -13.03
C LYS A 210 3.76 11.93 -12.79
N THR A 211 4.03 12.56 -11.65
CA THR A 211 3.45 13.85 -11.24
C THR A 211 4.37 15.05 -11.41
N TYR A 212 5.63 14.87 -11.81
CA TYR A 212 6.61 15.97 -11.84
C TYR A 212 6.26 17.10 -12.81
N ARG A 213 5.38 16.83 -13.77
CA ARG A 213 4.88 17.81 -14.74
C ARG A 213 3.49 18.32 -14.39
N LYS A 214 2.91 17.90 -13.27
CA LYS A 214 1.58 18.33 -12.82
C LYS A 214 1.70 19.64 -12.07
N LYS A 215 0.67 20.47 -12.19
CA LYS A 215 0.52 21.69 -11.40
C LYS A 215 -0.18 21.32 -10.09
N PHE A 216 0.39 21.77 -9.00
CA PHE A 216 -0.16 21.61 -7.67
C PHE A 216 -0.90 22.90 -7.30
N GLU A 217 -2.15 22.77 -6.91
CA GLU A 217 -2.99 23.89 -6.49
C GLU A 217 -2.72 24.18 -5.01
N ASP A 218 -2.51 25.44 -4.68
CA ASP A 218 -2.19 25.87 -3.32
C ASP A 218 -3.32 25.49 -2.35
N ASN A 219 -2.94 25.10 -1.12
CA ASN A 219 -3.86 24.73 -0.03
C ASN A 219 -4.82 23.56 -0.33
N LYS A 220 -4.60 22.80 -1.41
CA LYS A 220 -5.30 21.54 -1.69
C LYS A 220 -4.47 20.33 -1.23
N TYR A 221 -5.08 19.16 -1.30
CA TYR A 221 -4.39 17.89 -1.17
C TYR A 221 -4.28 17.22 -2.52
N SER A 222 -3.11 16.65 -2.82
CA SER A 222 -2.88 15.87 -4.03
C SER A 222 -2.84 14.38 -3.72
N GLY A 223 -3.55 13.60 -4.52
CA GLY A 223 -3.69 12.16 -4.35
C GLY A 223 -3.60 11.39 -5.65
N MET A 224 -3.10 10.16 -5.59
CA MET A 224 -3.28 9.15 -6.63
C MET A 224 -3.15 7.76 -6.01
N MET A 225 -3.64 6.74 -6.71
CA MET A 225 -3.58 5.37 -6.24
C MET A 225 -3.16 4.42 -7.35
N GLU A 226 -2.25 3.53 -7.02
CA GLU A 226 -1.74 2.50 -7.92
C GLU A 226 -1.85 1.14 -7.25
N GLN A 227 -2.19 0.14 -8.04
CA GLN A 227 -2.14 -1.26 -7.66
C GLN A 227 -0.73 -1.81 -7.90
N THR A 228 -0.08 -2.32 -6.86
CA THR A 228 1.31 -2.81 -6.87
C THR A 228 1.40 -4.33 -6.80
N GLY A 229 0.30 -4.99 -6.47
CA GLY A 229 0.13 -6.44 -6.50
C GLY A 229 -1.36 -6.80 -6.66
N ALA A 230 -1.70 -8.09 -6.69
CA ALA A 230 -3.07 -8.53 -6.94
C ALA A 230 -4.10 -7.89 -5.97
N LYS A 231 -3.72 -7.71 -4.71
CA LYS A 231 -4.54 -7.09 -3.65
C LYS A 231 -3.75 -6.08 -2.81
N ASP A 232 -2.74 -5.46 -3.41
CA ASP A 232 -1.84 -4.49 -2.76
C ASP A 232 -1.90 -3.16 -3.50
N TYR A 233 -2.15 -2.09 -2.76
CA TYR A 233 -2.40 -0.76 -3.28
C TYR A 233 -1.54 0.27 -2.53
N ILE A 234 -0.93 1.18 -3.27
CA ILE A 234 -0.25 2.35 -2.72
C ILE A 234 -1.09 3.59 -3.03
N ILE A 235 -1.39 4.34 -1.98
CA ILE A 235 -2.04 5.64 -2.08
C ILE A 235 -0.96 6.69 -1.79
N LEU A 236 -0.61 7.46 -2.82
CA LEU A 236 0.31 8.58 -2.65
C LEU A 236 -0.51 9.82 -2.33
N PHE A 237 -0.22 10.43 -1.18
CA PHE A 237 -1.02 11.52 -0.64
C PHE A 237 -0.16 12.61 0.00
N ASN A 238 -0.34 13.84 -0.45
CA ASN A 238 0.38 15.01 0.07
C ASN A 238 -0.58 16.18 0.27
N ARG A 239 -0.31 16.98 1.31
CA ARG A 239 -0.78 18.36 1.37
C ARG A 239 0.08 19.23 0.46
N ASN A 240 -0.55 20.01 -0.41
CA ASN A 240 0.18 20.96 -1.26
C ASN A 240 0.64 22.14 -0.41
N ALA A 241 1.88 22.58 -0.62
CA ALA A 241 2.36 23.80 0.01
C ALA A 241 1.47 24.97 -0.43
N GLY A 242 0.96 25.75 0.52
CA GLY A 242 0.29 27.01 0.19
C GLY A 242 1.32 28.07 -0.17
N SER A 243 1.00 28.96 -1.10
CA SER A 243 1.70 30.24 -1.24
C SER A 243 1.58 30.99 0.09
N ARG A 244 2.71 31.15 0.81
CA ARG A 244 2.78 32.07 1.94
C ARG A 244 2.93 33.50 1.45
#